data_AF-A0A483A296-F1
#
_entry.id   AF-A0A483A296-F1
#
_cell.length_a   1.000
_cell.length_b   1.000
_cell.length_c   1.000
_cell.angle_alpha   90.00
_cell.angle_beta   90.00
_cell.angle_gamma   90.00
#
_symmetry.space_group_name_H-M   'P 1'
#
loop_
_entity.id
_entity.type
_entity.pdbx_description
1 polymer ?
#
loop_
_entity_poly.entity_id
_entity_poly.type
_entity_poly.pdbx_seq_one_letter_code
_entity_poly.pdbx_strand_id
1 'polypeptide(L)'
;MFKITDEAQVYVADLFAQQGEEDLALKVDIEKAGTPAAAVTFNFCYAKDLGKAYSEFKYEGFKAFIDKANFDYLKDSEVALKDEGSTKKLTITAPNAKGEAPKDDAPLAERIKYTIASEVNPQLASHGGFVDLVEITDDKDVVLNFGGGCQGCSSVKVTLKNGVEAQLKSLYPEIKNILDVTDHTQTENAYM
;
A
#
# COMPACT_ATOMS: atom_id res chain seq x y z
N MET A 1 12.27 -3.99 16.47
CA MET A 1 12.36 -5.41 16.03
C MET A 1 11.01 -5.79 15.42
N PHE A 2 10.98 -6.46 14.27
CA PHE A 2 9.73 -6.91 13.64
C PHE A 2 9.03 -7.93 14.55
N LYS A 3 7.79 -7.63 14.94
CA LYS A 3 7.02 -8.41 15.93
C LYS A 3 5.75 -8.97 15.30
N ILE A 4 5.41 -10.21 15.65
CA ILE A 4 4.11 -10.82 15.35
C ILE A 4 3.45 -11.09 16.69
N THR A 5 2.23 -10.59 16.92
CA THR A 5 1.51 -10.84 18.18
C THR A 5 1.22 -12.32 18.36
N ASP A 6 1.07 -12.76 19.61
CA ASP A 6 0.86 -14.19 19.93
C ASP A 6 -0.38 -14.75 19.21
N GLU A 7 -1.48 -13.97 19.18
CA GLU A 7 -2.70 -14.34 18.46
C GLU A 7 -2.47 -14.49 16.95
N ALA A 8 -1.66 -13.60 16.35
CA ALA A 8 -1.29 -13.68 14.95
C ALA A 8 -0.37 -14.88 14.67
N GLN A 9 0.55 -15.21 15.58
CA GLN A 9 1.41 -16.38 15.45
C GLN A 9 0.59 -17.68 15.46
N VAL A 10 -0.34 -17.83 16.41
CA VAL A 10 -1.24 -18.99 16.48
C VAL A 10 -2.04 -19.12 15.20
N TYR A 11 -2.64 -18.03 14.71
CA TYR A 11 -3.41 -18.04 13.47
C TYR A 11 -2.57 -18.46 12.25
N VAL A 12 -1.34 -17.94 12.14
CA VAL A 12 -0.44 -18.28 11.04
C VAL A 12 0.03 -19.73 11.15
N ALA A 13 0.36 -20.22 12.35
CA ALA A 13 0.72 -21.62 12.60
C ALA A 13 -0.42 -22.57 12.20
N ASP A 14 -1.67 -22.24 12.55
CA ASP A 14 -2.84 -23.02 12.15
C ASP A 14 -3.00 -23.08 10.62
N LEU A 15 -2.73 -21.97 9.91
CA LEU A 15 -2.74 -21.95 8.44
C LEU A 15 -1.68 -22.89 7.85
N PHE A 16 -0.45 -22.89 8.40
CA PHE A 16 0.60 -23.81 7.96
C PHE A 16 0.27 -25.28 8.27
N ALA A 17 -0.28 -25.56 9.46
CA ALA A 17 -0.68 -26.90 9.86
C ALA A 17 -1.77 -27.49 8.94
N GLN A 18 -2.70 -26.65 8.46
CA GLN A 18 -3.74 -27.06 7.51
C GLN A 18 -3.20 -27.39 6.11
N GLN A 19 -2.12 -26.73 5.68
CA GLN A 19 -1.47 -27.01 4.40
C GLN A 19 -0.71 -28.35 4.42
N GLY A 20 -0.26 -28.80 5.59
CA GLY A 20 0.39 -30.10 5.77
C GLY A 20 1.79 -30.19 5.16
N GLU A 21 2.45 -29.06 4.90
CA GLU A 21 3.79 -29.02 4.31
C GLU A 21 4.85 -28.53 5.31
N GLU A 22 5.82 -29.38 5.61
CA GLU A 22 6.83 -29.14 6.65
C GLU A 22 7.85 -28.04 6.29
N ASP A 23 8.04 -27.77 5.00
CA ASP A 23 9.04 -26.80 4.49
C ASP A 23 8.43 -25.44 4.13
N LEU A 24 7.12 -25.26 4.33
CA LEU A 24 6.43 -24.02 4.01
C LEU A 24 6.72 -22.95 5.07
N ALA A 25 7.03 -21.75 4.62
CA ALA A 25 7.40 -20.63 5.48
C ALA A 25 6.76 -19.32 5.02
N LEU A 26 6.68 -18.36 5.92
CA LEU A 26 6.20 -17.02 5.65
C LEU A 26 7.33 -16.17 5.04
N LYS A 27 7.12 -15.57 3.88
CA LYS A 27 8.01 -14.56 3.31
C LYS A 27 7.45 -13.18 3.61
N VAL A 28 8.26 -12.32 4.21
CA VAL A 28 7.93 -10.92 4.45
C VAL A 28 8.82 -10.04 3.58
N ASP A 29 8.22 -9.31 2.65
CA ASP A 29 8.90 -8.37 1.75
C ASP A 29 8.24 -6.99 1.82
N ILE A 30 8.97 -5.96 1.38
CA ILE A 30 8.41 -4.63 1.16
C ILE A 30 8.55 -4.27 -0.32
N GLU A 31 7.42 -4.01 -0.97
CA GLU A 31 7.39 -3.41 -2.30
C GLU A 31 7.67 -1.92 -2.18
N LYS A 32 8.56 -1.38 -3.04
CA LYS A 32 8.91 0.05 -3.09
C LYS A 32 9.29 0.65 -1.72
N ALA A 33 10.07 -0.10 -0.94
CA ALA A 33 10.54 0.31 0.38
C ALA A 33 11.17 1.72 0.38
N GLY A 34 10.88 2.50 1.42
CA GLY A 34 11.38 3.88 1.55
C GLY A 34 10.69 4.90 0.65
N THR A 35 9.67 4.50 -0.11
CA THR A 35 8.83 5.42 -0.89
C THR A 35 7.45 5.57 -0.24
N PRO A 36 6.68 6.60 -0.59
CA PRO A 36 5.31 6.74 -0.06
C PRO A 36 4.42 5.56 -0.44
N ALA A 37 4.70 4.94 -1.59
CA ALA A 37 3.98 3.77 -2.13
C ALA A 37 4.41 2.43 -1.51
N ALA A 38 5.19 2.44 -0.43
CA ALA A 38 5.67 1.20 0.17
C ALA A 38 4.53 0.32 0.70
N ALA A 39 4.59 -0.98 0.40
CA ALA A 39 3.62 -1.96 0.83
C ALA A 39 4.34 -3.19 1.40
N VAL A 40 4.01 -3.59 2.63
CA VAL A 40 4.52 -4.84 3.19
C VAL A 40 3.65 -5.99 2.72
N THR A 41 4.28 -7.03 2.19
CA THR A 41 3.63 -8.20 1.62
C THR A 41 3.99 -9.46 2.41
N PHE A 42 3.01 -10.35 2.49
CA PHE A 42 3.14 -11.66 3.12
C PHE A 42 2.84 -12.74 2.09
N ASN A 43 3.81 -13.58 1.79
CA ASN A 43 3.66 -14.67 0.82
C ASN A 43 4.10 -15.98 1.45
N PHE A 44 3.61 -17.11 0.95
CA PHE A 44 4.20 -18.40 1.29
C PHE A 44 5.40 -18.68 0.40
N CYS A 45 6.42 -19.31 0.97
CA CYS A 45 7.65 -19.66 0.27
C CYS A 45 8.26 -20.94 0.83
N TYR A 46 9.19 -21.52 0.08
CA TYR A 46 10.07 -22.57 0.57
C TYR A 46 11.47 -22.03 0.73
N ALA A 47 12.19 -22.49 1.75
CA ALA A 47 13.56 -22.05 2.03
C ALA A 47 14.52 -22.27 0.83
N LYS A 48 14.27 -23.31 0.02
CA LYS A 48 15.07 -23.63 -1.19
C LYS A 48 14.96 -22.58 -2.29
N ASP A 49 13.86 -21.82 -2.33
CA ASP A 49 13.59 -20.81 -3.36
C ASP A 49 14.13 -19.43 -2.97
N LEU A 50 14.69 -19.30 -1.76
CA LEU A 50 15.20 -18.06 -1.22
C LEU A 50 16.70 -17.93 -1.41
N GLY A 51 17.14 -16.73 -1.80
CA GLY A 51 18.55 -16.38 -1.88
C GLY A 51 19.18 -16.09 -0.52
N LYS A 52 20.51 -15.94 -0.49
CA LYS A 52 21.30 -15.62 0.72
C LYS A 52 20.99 -14.24 1.34
N ALA A 53 20.22 -13.41 0.63
CA ALA A 53 19.74 -12.12 1.11
C ALA A 53 18.71 -12.25 2.22
N TYR A 54 17.99 -13.37 2.28
CA TYR A 54 17.00 -13.63 3.31
C TYR A 54 17.63 -14.16 4.59
N SER A 55 17.09 -13.72 5.73
CA SER A 55 17.38 -14.28 7.05
C SER A 55 16.16 -15.01 7.59
N GLU A 56 16.40 -16.15 8.25
CA GLU A 56 15.37 -16.93 8.92
C GLU A 56 15.05 -16.37 10.31
N PHE A 57 13.76 -16.27 10.62
CA PHE A 57 13.21 -15.93 11.93
C PHE A 57 12.27 -17.06 12.36
N LYS A 58 12.47 -17.57 13.58
CA LYS A 58 11.67 -18.68 14.12
C LYS A 58 10.55 -18.15 15.00
N TYR A 59 9.34 -18.62 14.72
CA TYR A 59 8.14 -18.34 15.52
C TYR A 59 7.55 -19.66 16.00
N GLU A 60 6.58 -19.59 16.91
CA GLU A 60 5.89 -20.79 17.36
C GLU A 60 5.05 -21.37 16.20
N GLY A 61 5.40 -22.57 15.74
CA GLY A 61 4.67 -23.29 14.69
C GLY A 61 5.05 -22.95 13.23
N PHE A 62 5.90 -21.95 12.98
CA PHE A 62 6.34 -21.61 11.61
C PHE A 62 7.66 -20.85 11.57
N LYS A 63 8.21 -20.70 10.36
CA LYS A 63 9.38 -19.86 10.07
C LYS A 63 8.96 -18.68 9.23
N ALA A 64 9.60 -17.53 9.43
CA ALA A 64 9.52 -16.40 8.51
C ALA A 64 10.88 -16.07 7.91
N PHE A 65 10.88 -15.61 6.67
CA PHE A 65 12.06 -15.15 5.96
C PHE A 65 11.87 -13.70 5.56
N ILE A 66 12.86 -12.88 5.90
CA ILE A 66 12.86 -11.44 5.64
C ILE A 66 14.16 -11.09 4.92
N ASP A 67 14.06 -10.34 3.82
CA ASP A 67 15.24 -9.80 3.15
C ASP A 67 15.98 -8.82 4.09
N LYS A 68 17.30 -9.00 4.24
CA LYS A 68 18.16 -8.13 5.05
C LYS A 68 18.05 -6.66 4.66
N ALA A 69 17.79 -6.35 3.39
CA ALA A 69 17.59 -4.98 2.93
C ALA A 69 16.35 -4.31 3.54
N ASN A 70 15.38 -5.09 4.03
CA ASN A 70 14.14 -4.59 4.62
C ASN A 70 14.20 -4.40 6.14
N PHE A 71 15.33 -4.71 6.78
CA PHE A 71 15.42 -4.70 8.26
C PHE A 71 15.18 -3.33 8.87
N ASP A 72 15.76 -2.27 8.28
CA ASP A 72 15.58 -0.91 8.78
C ASP A 72 14.14 -0.43 8.59
N TYR A 73 13.53 -0.77 7.46
CA TYR A 73 12.14 -0.44 7.14
C TYR A 73 11.12 -1.21 7.99
N LEU A 74 11.43 -2.44 8.42
CA LEU A 74 10.60 -3.26 9.31
C LEU A 74 10.92 -3.03 10.79
N LYS A 75 11.82 -2.11 11.11
CA LYS A 75 12.07 -1.73 12.50
C LYS A 75 10.77 -1.21 13.13
N ASP A 76 10.55 -1.64 14.36
CA ASP A 76 9.36 -1.33 15.17
C ASP A 76 8.02 -1.63 14.50
N SER A 77 8.02 -2.55 13.54
CA SER A 77 6.82 -3.03 12.88
C SER A 77 6.15 -4.14 13.67
N GLU A 78 4.81 -4.15 13.67
CA GLU A 78 4.00 -5.16 14.36
C GLU A 78 2.95 -5.74 13.41
N VAL A 79 2.82 -7.07 13.42
CA VAL A 79 1.75 -7.83 12.76
C VAL A 79 0.77 -8.29 13.82
N ALA A 80 -0.49 -7.88 13.66
CA ALA A 80 -1.58 -8.21 14.56
C ALA A 80 -2.70 -8.93 13.81
N LEU A 81 -3.47 -9.74 14.54
CA LEU A 81 -4.68 -10.37 14.03
C LEU A 81 -5.86 -9.44 14.33
N LYS A 82 -6.64 -9.11 13.31
CA LYS A 82 -7.90 -8.38 13.45
C LYS A 82 -9.05 -9.34 13.16
N ASP A 83 -9.98 -9.44 14.10
CA ASP A 83 -11.21 -10.20 13.93
C ASP A 83 -12.28 -9.29 13.32
N GLU A 84 -12.73 -9.60 12.11
CA GLU A 84 -13.80 -8.88 11.40
C GLU A 84 -15.08 -9.74 11.34
N GLY A 85 -15.36 -10.49 12.41
CA GLY A 85 -16.55 -11.31 12.59
C GLY A 85 -16.47 -12.63 11.83
N SER A 86 -16.76 -12.61 10.53
CA SER A 86 -16.77 -13.83 9.70
C SER A 86 -15.38 -14.21 9.16
N THR A 87 -14.43 -13.28 9.19
CA THR A 87 -13.07 -13.47 8.69
C THR A 87 -12.07 -12.87 9.66
N LYS A 88 -10.99 -13.60 9.92
CA LYS A 88 -9.80 -13.10 10.60
C LYS A 88 -8.81 -12.60 9.55
N LYS A 89 -8.20 -11.44 9.79
CA LYS A 89 -7.25 -10.81 8.85
C LYS A 89 -6.01 -10.35 9.58
N LEU A 90 -4.84 -10.65 9.01
CA LEU A 90 -3.59 -10.08 9.49
C LEU A 90 -3.48 -8.62 9.04
N THR A 91 -3.16 -7.75 10.00
CA THR A 91 -2.89 -6.33 9.77
C THR A 91 -1.47 -6.04 10.21
N ILE A 92 -0.75 -5.23 9.42
CA ILE A 92 0.60 -4.82 9.73
C ILE A 92 0.66 -3.31 9.95
N THR A 93 1.34 -2.91 11.02
CA THR A 93 1.81 -1.55 11.23
C THR A 93 3.31 -1.54 10.96
N ALA A 94 3.75 -0.81 9.94
CA ALA A 94 5.17 -0.68 9.59
C ALA A 94 5.55 0.80 9.49
N PRO A 95 5.90 1.45 10.61
CA PRO A 95 6.03 2.90 10.68
C PRO A 95 7.16 3.46 9.81
N ASN A 96 8.18 2.64 9.53
CA ASN A 96 9.35 3.04 8.75
C ASN A 96 9.29 2.55 7.29
N ALA A 97 8.27 1.79 6.89
CA ALA A 97 8.23 1.19 5.55
C ALA A 97 8.01 2.23 4.45
N LYS A 98 7.07 3.16 4.70
CA LYS A 98 6.87 4.34 3.87
C LYS A 98 7.94 5.34 4.27
N GLY A 99 8.64 5.91 3.29
CA GLY A 99 9.70 6.90 3.54
C GLY A 99 9.23 8.10 4.37
N GLU A 100 10.13 9.03 4.66
CA GLU A 100 9.77 10.21 5.46
C GLU A 100 8.62 10.99 4.80
N ALA A 101 7.54 11.16 5.56
CA ALA A 101 6.45 12.03 5.15
C ALA A 101 6.96 13.48 5.09
N PRO A 102 6.57 14.28 4.08
CA PRO A 102 6.87 15.69 4.05
C PRO A 102 6.37 16.37 5.32
N LYS A 103 7.14 17.34 5.81
CA LYS A 103 6.75 18.16 6.97
C LYS A 103 5.51 18.99 6.64
N ASP A 104 4.80 19.45 7.67
CA ASP A 104 3.59 20.27 7.49
C ASP A 104 3.86 21.58 6.73
N ASP A 105 5.08 22.12 6.85
CA ASP A 105 5.57 23.33 6.16
C ASP A 105 6.18 23.06 4.78
N ALA A 106 6.24 21.80 4.33
CA ALA A 106 6.70 21.45 3.00
C ALA A 106 5.76 22.02 1.92
N PRO A 107 6.26 22.25 0.69
CA PRO A 107 5.42 22.74 -0.40
C PRO A 107 4.19 21.85 -0.62
N LEU A 108 3.03 22.47 -0.86
CA LEU A 108 1.76 21.77 -1.07
C LEU A 108 1.86 20.67 -2.14
N ALA A 109 2.60 20.93 -3.21
CA ALA A 109 2.82 19.95 -4.29
C ALA A 109 3.54 18.69 -3.80
N GLU A 110 4.49 18.81 -2.87
CA GLU A 110 5.21 17.67 -2.31
C GLU A 110 4.31 16.84 -1.40
N ARG A 111 3.55 17.50 -0.53
CA ARG A 111 2.56 16.86 0.34
C ARG A 111 1.48 16.12 -0.46
N ILE A 112 0.93 16.76 -1.48
CA ILE A 112 -0.06 16.12 -2.38
C ILE A 112 0.55 14.93 -3.12
N LYS A 113 1.77 15.05 -3.67
CA LYS A 113 2.46 13.92 -4.33
C LYS A 113 2.66 12.75 -3.38
N TYR A 114 3.06 13.03 -2.13
CA TYR A 114 3.19 12.00 -1.10
C TYR A 114 1.85 11.30 -0.87
N THR A 115 0.78 12.03 -0.58
CA THR A 115 -0.58 11.47 -0.37
C THR A 115 -1.08 10.68 -1.58
N ILE A 116 -0.86 11.19 -2.79
CA ILE A 116 -1.24 10.48 -4.01
C ILE A 116 -0.55 9.12 -4.07
N ALA A 117 0.75 9.07 -3.81
CA ALA A 117 1.51 7.83 -3.85
C ALA A 117 1.22 6.90 -2.66
N SER A 118 0.98 7.43 -1.45
CA SER A 118 0.86 6.63 -0.22
C SER A 118 -0.55 6.17 0.13
N GLU A 119 -1.57 6.84 -0.40
CA GLU A 119 -2.97 6.62 -0.04
C GLU A 119 -3.87 6.51 -1.27
N VAL A 120 -3.82 7.48 -2.19
CA VAL A 120 -4.77 7.55 -3.32
C VAL A 120 -4.51 6.42 -4.33
N ASN A 121 -3.28 6.30 -4.84
CA ASN A 121 -2.93 5.30 -5.84
C ASN A 121 -3.09 3.86 -5.34
N PRO A 122 -2.77 3.50 -4.08
CA PRO A 122 -3.12 2.20 -3.52
C PRO A 122 -4.61 1.87 -3.61
N GLN A 123 -5.50 2.84 -3.38
CA GLN A 123 -6.94 2.65 -3.52
C GLN A 123 -7.36 2.51 -4.98
N LEU A 124 -6.85 3.37 -5.87
CA LEU A 124 -7.16 3.33 -7.30
C LEU A 124 -6.63 2.05 -7.98
N ALA A 125 -5.47 1.54 -7.53
CA ALA A 125 -4.84 0.35 -8.09
C ALA A 125 -5.73 -0.91 -7.93
N SER A 126 -6.58 -0.95 -6.89
CA SER A 126 -7.56 -2.03 -6.70
C SER A 126 -8.61 -2.09 -7.84
N HIS A 127 -8.76 -0.99 -8.58
CA HIS A 127 -9.60 -0.87 -9.78
C HIS A 127 -8.76 -0.73 -11.07
N GLY A 128 -7.47 -1.09 -11.00
CA GLY A 128 -6.52 -0.99 -12.12
C GLY A 128 -6.19 0.45 -12.54
N GLY A 129 -6.50 1.44 -11.72
CA GLY A 129 -6.29 2.85 -12.04
C GLY A 129 -5.18 3.51 -11.23
N PHE A 130 -4.79 4.71 -11.66
CA PHE A 130 -3.86 5.58 -10.93
C PHE A 130 -4.14 7.05 -11.27
N VAL A 131 -3.53 7.95 -10.51
CA VAL A 131 -3.55 9.39 -10.74
C VAL A 131 -2.17 9.99 -10.48
N ASP A 132 -1.83 11.01 -11.26
CA ASP A 132 -0.63 11.81 -11.12
C ASP A 132 -0.97 13.29 -10.94
N LEU A 133 -0.18 13.99 -10.12
CA LEU A 133 -0.23 15.44 -10.02
C LEU A 133 0.49 16.07 -11.22
N VAL A 134 -0.24 16.85 -12.00
CA VAL A 134 0.31 17.64 -13.12
C VAL A 134 0.88 18.94 -12.59
N GLU A 135 0.04 19.75 -11.96
CA GLU A 135 0.43 21.05 -11.41
C GLU A 135 -0.54 21.54 -10.33
N ILE A 136 -0.15 22.61 -9.65
CA ILE A 136 -1.02 23.39 -8.78
C ILE A 136 -0.98 24.83 -9.28
N THR A 137 -2.12 25.38 -9.63
CA THR A 137 -2.22 26.76 -10.14
C THR A 137 -2.01 27.78 -9.02
N ASP A 138 -1.78 29.03 -9.39
CA ASP A 138 -1.69 30.15 -8.43
C ASP A 138 -2.99 30.31 -7.61
N ASP A 139 -4.13 29.96 -8.20
CA ASP A 139 -5.46 29.96 -7.57
C ASP A 139 -5.73 28.75 -6.65
N LYS A 140 -4.72 27.91 -6.40
CA LYS A 140 -4.80 26.66 -5.63
C LYS A 140 -5.74 25.62 -6.23
N ASP A 141 -5.86 25.61 -7.56
CA ASP A 141 -6.49 24.51 -8.27
C ASP A 141 -5.46 23.40 -8.50
N VAL A 142 -5.83 22.17 -8.14
CA VAL A 142 -4.96 20.99 -8.29
C VAL A 142 -5.33 20.28 -9.58
N VAL A 143 -4.37 20.21 -10.50
CA VAL A 143 -4.57 19.59 -11.81
C VAL A 143 -4.04 18.16 -11.76
N LEU A 144 -4.93 17.19 -12.01
CA LEU A 144 -4.63 15.77 -11.96
C LEU A 144 -4.82 15.13 -13.33
N ASN A 145 -4.00 14.12 -13.61
CA ASN A 145 -4.14 13.24 -14.76
C ASN A 145 -4.37 11.81 -14.28
N PHE A 146 -5.51 11.24 -14.65
CA PHE A 146 -5.92 9.88 -14.31
C PHE A 146 -5.49 8.91 -15.41
N GLY A 147 -5.21 7.67 -15.04
CA GLY A 147 -4.77 6.64 -15.98
C GLY A 147 -5.23 5.24 -15.60
N GLY A 148 -4.97 4.28 -16.49
CA GLY A 148 -5.37 2.88 -16.33
C GLY A 148 -6.89 2.71 -16.35
N GLY A 149 -7.43 1.86 -15.47
CA GLY A 149 -8.86 1.60 -15.35
C GLY A 149 -9.70 2.84 -15.07
N CYS A 150 -9.11 3.90 -14.50
CA CYS A 150 -9.78 5.19 -14.28
C CYS A 150 -9.99 6.00 -15.57
N GLN A 151 -9.27 5.70 -16.65
CA GLN A 151 -9.33 6.45 -17.91
C GLN A 151 -10.57 6.13 -18.76
N GLY A 152 -11.15 4.92 -18.62
CA GLY A 152 -12.20 4.44 -19.54
C GLY A 152 -13.52 3.99 -18.91
N CYS A 153 -13.68 4.05 -17.59
CA CYS A 153 -14.89 3.58 -16.93
C CYS A 153 -15.95 4.71 -16.77
N SER A 154 -16.92 4.76 -17.69
CA SER A 154 -17.93 5.82 -17.77
C SER A 154 -18.86 5.94 -16.55
N SER A 155 -19.15 4.83 -15.85
CA SER A 155 -20.00 4.83 -14.64
C SER A 155 -19.24 5.16 -13.34
N VAL A 156 -17.91 5.00 -13.33
CA VAL A 156 -17.05 5.16 -12.15
C VAL A 156 -16.35 6.53 -12.12
N LYS A 157 -16.40 7.25 -13.26
CA LYS A 157 -15.79 8.56 -13.50
C LYS A 157 -16.06 9.62 -12.43
N VAL A 158 -17.33 9.81 -12.06
CA VAL A 158 -17.72 10.86 -11.10
C VAL A 158 -17.37 10.43 -9.67
N THR A 159 -17.61 9.17 -9.32
CA THR A 159 -17.42 8.70 -7.94
C THR A 159 -15.95 8.64 -7.53
N LEU A 160 -15.05 8.14 -8.39
CA LEU A 160 -13.62 8.09 -8.07
C LEU A 160 -13.00 9.49 -8.01
N LYS A 161 -13.31 10.35 -9.00
CA LYS A 161 -12.85 11.74 -8.97
C LYS A 161 -13.34 12.45 -7.70
N ASN A 162 -14.63 12.32 -7.37
CA ASN A 162 -15.20 12.93 -6.17
C ASN A 162 -14.57 12.36 -4.89
N GLY A 163 -14.23 11.08 -4.85
CA GLY A 163 -13.53 10.46 -3.73
C GLY A 163 -12.13 11.05 -3.53
N VAL A 164 -11.35 11.14 -4.60
CA VAL A 164 -10.01 11.77 -4.60
C VAL A 164 -10.12 13.24 -4.21
N GLU A 165 -11.11 13.96 -4.73
CA GLU A 165 -11.36 15.36 -4.39
C GLU A 165 -11.74 15.56 -2.93
N ALA A 166 -12.66 14.75 -2.40
CA ALA A 166 -13.04 14.81 -1.00
C ALA A 166 -11.85 14.51 -0.09
N GLN A 167 -11.05 13.48 -0.41
CA GLN A 167 -9.88 13.10 0.39
C GLN A 167 -8.83 14.22 0.40
N LEU A 168 -8.44 14.72 -0.79
CA LEU A 168 -7.42 15.77 -0.89
C LEU A 168 -7.87 17.08 -0.24
N LYS A 169 -9.13 17.51 -0.41
CA LYS A 169 -9.66 18.70 0.27
C LYS A 169 -9.79 18.53 1.77
N SER A 170 -10.07 17.32 2.25
CA SER A 170 -10.11 17.03 3.68
C SER A 170 -8.73 17.11 4.32
N LEU A 171 -7.68 16.68 3.62
CA LEU A 171 -6.29 16.74 4.10
C LEU A 171 -5.69 18.13 3.91
N TYR A 172 -6.09 18.83 2.85
CA TYR A 172 -5.52 20.10 2.42
C TYR A 172 -6.62 21.13 2.16
N PRO A 173 -7.13 21.80 3.21
CA PRO A 173 -8.21 22.77 3.10
C PRO A 173 -7.90 23.98 2.21
N GLU A 174 -6.62 24.26 1.94
CA GLU A 174 -6.20 25.30 1.00
C GLU A 174 -6.46 24.97 -0.48
N ILE A 175 -6.83 23.73 -0.83
CA ILE A 175 -7.20 23.36 -2.21
C ILE A 175 -8.58 23.95 -2.54
N LYS A 176 -8.64 24.71 -3.64
CA LYS A 176 -9.88 25.33 -4.11
C LYS A 176 -10.70 24.36 -4.97
N ASN A 177 -10.12 23.88 -6.07
CA ASN A 177 -10.76 22.91 -6.96
C ASN A 177 -9.80 21.80 -7.39
N ILE A 178 -10.36 20.68 -7.85
CA ILE A 178 -9.61 19.62 -8.54
C ILE A 178 -10.04 19.57 -10.01
N LEU A 179 -9.06 19.80 -10.87
CA LEU A 179 -9.21 19.75 -12.31
C LEU A 179 -8.66 18.43 -12.84
N ASP A 180 -9.38 17.85 -13.79
CA ASP A 180 -9.02 16.59 -14.44
C ASP A 180 -8.76 16.87 -15.91
N VAL A 181 -7.53 16.62 -16.36
CA VAL A 181 -7.08 16.86 -17.74
C VAL A 181 -7.04 15.60 -18.60
N THR A 182 -7.54 14.49 -18.09
CA THR A 182 -7.50 13.19 -18.76
C THR A 182 -8.45 13.14 -19.95
N ASP A 183 -8.00 12.58 -21.06
CA ASP A 183 -8.91 12.22 -22.16
C ASP A 183 -9.64 10.90 -21.85
N HIS A 184 -10.84 11.04 -21.31
CA HIS A 184 -11.73 9.93 -20.94
C HIS A 184 -12.48 9.30 -22.11
N THR A 185 -12.26 9.76 -23.34
CA THR A 185 -12.84 9.12 -24.54
C THR A 185 -12.02 7.91 -24.99
N GLN A 186 -10.77 7.80 -24.51
CA GLN A 186 -9.85 6.73 -24.81
C GLN A 186 -10.02 5.56 -23.83
N THR A 187 -10.63 4.47 -24.29
CA THR A 187 -10.97 3.30 -23.44
C THR A 187 -10.03 2.11 -23.62
N GLU A 188 -8.89 2.25 -24.29
CA GLU A 188 -7.95 1.14 -24.56
C GLU A 188 -7.45 0.45 -23.27
N ASN A 189 -7.41 1.18 -22.15
CA ASN A 189 -7.01 0.68 -20.83
C ASN A 189 -8.18 0.58 -19.83
N ALA A 190 -9.43 0.65 -20.29
CA ALA A 190 -10.60 0.57 -19.42
C ALA A 190 -10.68 -0.80 -18.71
N TYR A 191 -10.96 -0.79 -17.42
CA TYR A 191 -11.21 -2.02 -16.66
C TYR A 191 -12.55 -2.61 -17.11
N MET A 192 -12.55 -3.87 -17.57
CA MET A 192 -13.75 -4.63 -18.00
C MET A 192 -14.53 -5.20 -16.83
#